data_AF-A0AAV8VH84-F1
#
_entry.id   AF-A0AAV8VH84-F1
#
_cell.length_a   1.000
_cell.length_b   1.000
_cell.length_c   1.000
_cell.angle_alpha   90.00
_cell.angle_beta   90.00
_cell.angle_gamma   90.00
#
_symmetry.space_group_name_H-M   'P 1'
#
loop_
_entity.id
_entity.type
_entity.pdbx_description
1 polymer ?
#
loop_
_entity_poly.entity_id
_entity_poly.type
_entity_poly.pdbx_seq_one_letter_code
_entity_poly.pdbx_strand_id
1 'polypeptide(L)'
;MASMKPGSIEQEKEQALQDLGINLLSMENLDRSSPELWPEKSVTDFINSFHTTPQSTAKLPYSKELSQEDQNYLHPSHLIKIMADRLTQLQDCINQQAEHFCNSIGILQQFAPPSKFPNFDRSGSQTPQQQQTQEDYVQLFTTLIARCAKDIDTLIESLPSEENSTELQLESLRVLEKENQEAAQRLEAVVRNGQDLLEKIQAALSDIAQAQLDMQHLTKAVTGGRE
;
A
#
# COMPACT_ATOMS: atom_id res chain seq x y z
N MET A 1 17.49 -38.13 61.90
CA MET A 1 18.30 -36.92 61.71
C MET A 1 18.53 -36.71 60.22
N ALA A 2 17.90 -35.71 59.61
CA ALA A 2 18.30 -35.18 58.31
C ALA A 2 18.06 -33.67 58.38
N SER A 3 19.10 -32.96 58.82
CA SER A 3 19.13 -31.51 58.95
C SER A 3 19.28 -30.92 57.55
N MET A 4 18.21 -30.34 57.00
CA MET A 4 18.31 -29.57 55.75
C MET A 4 19.04 -28.26 56.06
N LYS A 5 20.25 -28.13 55.52
CA LYS A 5 21.08 -26.92 55.65
C LYS A 5 20.37 -25.74 54.97
N PRO A 6 20.21 -24.59 55.65
CA PRO A 6 19.51 -23.42 55.12
C PRO A 6 20.27 -22.65 54.01
N GLY A 7 21.40 -23.14 53.49
CA GLY A 7 22.27 -22.40 52.57
C GLY A 7 22.02 -22.59 51.07
N SER A 8 21.20 -23.54 50.63
CA SER A 8 21.03 -23.81 49.18
C SER A 8 20.09 -22.86 48.45
N ILE A 9 19.14 -22.22 49.15
CA ILE A 9 18.11 -21.38 48.53
C ILE A 9 18.63 -19.94 48.29
N GLU A 10 19.56 -19.47 49.11
CA GLU A 10 20.16 -18.14 48.96
C GLU A 10 21.13 -18.08 47.76
N GLN A 11 21.84 -19.18 47.48
CA GLN A 11 22.82 -19.26 46.42
C GLN A 11 22.20 -19.22 45.00
N GLU A 12 20.99 -19.78 44.83
CA GLU A 12 20.24 -19.75 43.56
C GLU A 12 19.67 -18.34 43.26
N LYS A 13 19.23 -17.61 44.29
CA LYS A 13 18.73 -16.24 44.14
C LYS A 13 19.84 -15.25 43.80
N GLU A 14 21.03 -15.44 44.36
CA GLU A 14 22.19 -14.59 44.09
C GLU A 14 22.73 -14.80 42.68
N GLN A 15 22.71 -16.05 42.18
CA GLN A 15 23.05 -16.38 40.79
C GLN A 15 22.07 -15.74 39.79
N ALA A 16 20.76 -15.79 40.08
CA ALA A 16 19.73 -15.20 39.22
C ALA A 16 19.78 -13.65 39.17
N LEU A 17 20.17 -13.02 40.28
CA LEU A 17 20.40 -11.57 40.34
C LEU A 17 21.66 -11.15 39.58
N GLN A 18 22.71 -11.96 39.59
CA GLN A 18 23.91 -11.72 38.80
C GLN A 18 23.62 -11.83 37.29
N ASP A 19 22.84 -12.82 36.86
CA ASP A 19 22.42 -12.97 35.45
C ASP A 19 21.51 -11.83 34.97
N LEU A 20 20.65 -11.31 35.86
CA LEU A 20 19.82 -10.14 35.56
C LEU A 20 20.69 -8.86 35.42
N GLY A 21 21.70 -8.71 36.29
CA GLY A 21 22.64 -7.60 36.23
C GLY A 21 23.48 -7.58 34.95
N ILE A 22 23.90 -8.76 34.47
CA ILE A 22 24.66 -8.89 33.21
C ILE A 22 23.79 -8.54 32.00
N ASN A 23 22.51 -8.97 31.98
CA ASN A 23 21.57 -8.60 30.91
C ASN A 23 21.24 -7.09 30.90
N LEU A 24 21.10 -6.46 32.07
CA LEU A 24 20.85 -5.02 32.19
C LEU A 24 22.06 -4.19 31.73
N LEU A 25 23.28 -4.63 32.01
CA LEU A 25 24.51 -3.97 31.56
C LEU A 25 24.69 -4.07 30.03
N SER A 26 24.19 -5.14 29.41
CA SER A 26 24.12 -5.28 27.95
C SER A 26 23.06 -4.39 27.29
N MET A 27 22.07 -3.89 28.04
CA MET A 27 21.04 -2.95 27.55
C MET A 27 21.42 -1.47 27.75
N GLU A 28 22.38 -1.15 28.61
CA GLU A 28 22.85 0.24 28.86
C GLU A 28 23.62 0.83 27.66
N ASN A 29 24.11 -0.01 26.75
CA ASN A 29 24.82 0.44 25.54
C ASN A 29 23.90 0.78 24.35
N LEU A 30 22.57 0.73 24.54
CA LEU A 30 21.59 1.01 23.48
C LEU A 30 21.02 2.44 23.50
N ASP A 31 21.46 3.34 24.38
CA ASP A 31 21.01 4.73 24.32
C ASP A 31 22.11 5.76 24.65
N ARG A 32 23.05 5.93 23.71
CA ARG A 32 23.79 7.20 23.52
C ARG A 32 24.16 7.40 22.04
N SER A 33 23.17 7.48 21.16
CA SER A 33 23.34 8.07 19.82
C SER A 33 22.00 8.54 19.25
N SER A 34 21.33 9.47 19.94
CA SER A 34 20.32 10.34 19.32
C SER A 34 20.69 11.80 19.57
N PRO A 35 21.30 12.49 18.59
CA PRO A 35 21.33 13.95 18.56
C PRO A 35 19.94 14.48 18.19
N GLU A 36 19.53 15.53 18.91
CA GLU A 36 18.39 16.43 18.67
C GLU A 36 17.77 16.35 17.26
N LEU A 37 16.49 15.94 17.15
CA LEU A 37 15.66 16.20 15.97
C LEU A 37 14.17 16.09 16.33
N TRP A 38 13.75 16.91 17.29
CA TRP A 38 12.35 17.33 17.36
C TRP A 38 12.19 18.51 16.39
N PRO A 39 11.43 18.41 15.30
CA PRO A 39 11.18 19.56 14.45
C PRO A 39 10.17 20.45 15.18
N GLU A 40 10.65 21.52 15.80
CA GLU A 40 9.87 22.57 16.45
C GLU A 40 9.13 23.47 15.45
N LYS A 41 8.60 22.92 14.34
CA LYS A 41 7.98 23.71 13.28
C LYS A 41 6.56 23.24 12.95
N SER A 42 5.68 24.23 13.10
CA SER A 42 4.23 24.27 12.95
C SER A 42 3.60 23.29 11.96
N VAL A 43 2.48 22.69 12.40
CA VAL A 43 1.54 21.86 11.61
C VAL A 43 1.08 22.54 10.30
N THR A 44 1.20 23.87 10.22
CA THR A 44 0.87 24.66 9.03
C THR A 44 1.78 24.38 7.83
N ASP A 45 3.05 24.02 8.05
CA ASP A 45 4.00 23.74 6.95
C ASP A 45 3.76 22.35 6.33
N PHE A 46 3.26 21.40 7.13
CA PHE A 46 2.90 20.06 6.66
C PHE A 46 1.74 20.09 5.65
N ILE A 47 0.76 20.97 5.86
CA ILE A 47 -0.41 21.08 4.97
C ILE A 47 -0.03 21.75 3.64
N ASN A 48 0.89 22.72 3.64
CA ASN A 48 1.33 23.41 2.42
C ASN A 48 2.20 22.52 1.51
N SER A 49 2.84 21.48 2.05
CA SER A 49 3.64 20.51 1.27
C SER A 49 2.84 19.72 0.22
N PHE A 50 1.51 19.64 0.34
CA PHE A 50 0.67 18.87 -0.58
C PHE A 50 0.15 19.67 -1.79
N HIS A 51 0.38 20.99 -1.85
CA HIS A 51 -0.26 21.85 -2.85
C HIS A 51 0.62 22.30 -4.02
N THR A 52 1.90 21.95 -4.07
CA THR A 52 2.77 22.27 -5.22
C THR A 52 3.74 21.14 -5.52
N THR A 53 3.46 20.34 -6.55
CA THR A 53 4.45 19.47 -7.19
C THR A 53 5.36 20.33 -8.07
N PRO A 54 6.68 20.11 -8.06
CA PRO A 54 7.24 19.17 -9.02
C PRO A 54 8.26 18.19 -8.40
N GLN A 55 8.35 17.01 -9.02
CA GLN A 55 9.42 15.99 -8.92
C GLN A 55 10.51 16.23 -7.86
N SER A 56 10.45 15.48 -6.75
CA SER A 56 11.62 15.25 -5.91
C SER A 56 11.59 13.84 -5.32
N THR A 57 12.67 13.10 -5.56
CA THR A 57 12.91 11.69 -5.20
C THR A 57 13.30 11.52 -3.73
N ALA A 58 12.63 12.21 -2.80
CA ALA A 58 12.91 12.09 -1.37
C ALA A 58 12.14 10.90 -0.79
N LYS A 59 12.81 9.76 -0.62
CA LYS A 59 12.28 8.59 0.10
C LYS A 59 11.92 8.98 1.52
N LEU A 60 10.66 8.71 1.91
CA LEU A 60 10.16 8.96 3.25
C LEU A 60 10.77 7.97 4.26
N PRO A 61 11.10 8.39 5.48
CA PRO A 61 11.80 7.57 6.48
C PRO A 61 10.96 6.40 7.06
N TYR A 62 9.71 6.24 6.61
CA TYR A 62 8.83 5.09 6.93
C TYR A 62 8.58 4.17 5.73
N SER A 63 9.17 4.45 4.57
CA SER A 63 9.18 3.49 3.47
C SER A 63 10.18 2.39 3.79
N LYS A 64 9.77 1.37 4.55
CA LYS A 64 10.37 0.05 4.36
C LYS A 64 10.21 -0.27 2.88
N GLU A 65 11.30 -0.29 2.14
CA GLU A 65 11.31 -0.89 0.81
C GLU A 65 10.77 -2.31 0.97
N LEU A 66 9.76 -2.67 0.17
CA LEU A 66 9.24 -4.03 0.14
C LEU A 66 10.44 -4.98 -0.02
N SER A 67 10.60 -5.90 0.92
CA SER A 67 11.60 -6.96 0.80
C SER A 67 11.39 -7.69 -0.53
N GLN A 68 12.45 -8.28 -1.08
CA GLN A 68 12.34 -9.10 -2.28
C GLN A 68 11.38 -10.29 -2.06
N GLU A 69 11.21 -10.72 -0.80
CA GLU A 69 10.18 -11.67 -0.38
C GLU A 69 8.78 -11.06 -0.41
N ASP A 70 8.59 -9.82 0.07
CA ASP A 70 7.30 -9.11 -0.02
C ASP A 70 6.84 -8.90 -1.48
N GLN A 71 7.79 -8.72 -2.41
CA GLN A 71 7.51 -8.63 -3.84
C GLN A 71 7.04 -9.97 -4.44
N ASN A 72 7.54 -11.09 -3.93
CA ASN A 72 7.06 -12.43 -4.30
C ASN A 72 5.68 -12.75 -3.71
N TYR A 73 5.37 -12.28 -2.49
CA TYR A 73 4.07 -12.45 -1.87
C TYR A 73 2.96 -11.64 -2.53
N LEU A 74 3.29 -10.46 -3.05
CA LEU A 74 2.32 -9.69 -3.82
C LEU A 74 2.00 -10.35 -5.17
N HIS A 75 2.89 -11.20 -5.71
CA HIS A 75 2.81 -11.69 -7.08
C HIS A 75 1.44 -12.29 -7.44
N PRO A 76 0.82 -13.21 -6.67
CA PRO A 76 -0.42 -13.87 -7.10
C PRO A 76 -1.68 -13.02 -6.91
N SER A 77 -1.81 -12.32 -5.78
CA SER A 77 -2.93 -11.41 -5.53
C SER A 77 -2.90 -10.20 -6.47
N HIS A 78 -1.70 -9.70 -6.75
CA HIS A 78 -1.48 -8.65 -7.73
C HIS A 78 -1.72 -9.17 -9.15
N LEU A 79 -1.34 -10.42 -9.46
CA LEU A 79 -1.64 -11.05 -10.76
C LEU A 79 -3.13 -11.09 -11.04
N ILE A 80 -3.96 -11.56 -10.09
CA ILE A 80 -5.41 -11.68 -10.28
C ILE A 80 -6.04 -10.30 -10.44
N LYS A 81 -5.60 -9.33 -9.63
CA LYS A 81 -6.10 -7.95 -9.72
C LYS A 81 -5.66 -7.26 -11.02
N ILE A 82 -4.43 -7.50 -11.49
CA ILE A 82 -3.92 -7.06 -12.80
C ILE A 82 -4.71 -7.74 -13.92
N MET A 83 -4.98 -9.05 -13.84
CA MET A 83 -5.77 -9.77 -14.85
C MET A 83 -7.15 -9.17 -15.00
N ALA A 84 -7.87 -8.97 -13.88
CA ALA A 84 -9.21 -8.41 -13.92
C ALA A 84 -9.23 -6.98 -14.49
N ASP A 85 -8.26 -6.15 -14.08
CA ASP A 85 -8.12 -4.77 -14.54
C ASP A 85 -7.73 -4.70 -16.04
N ARG A 86 -6.74 -5.47 -16.46
CA ARG A 86 -6.27 -5.53 -17.86
C ARG A 86 -7.31 -6.14 -18.80
N LEU A 87 -8.03 -7.17 -18.36
CA LEU A 87 -9.11 -7.77 -19.16
C LEU A 87 -10.26 -6.79 -19.35
N THR A 88 -10.61 -6.02 -18.32
CA THR A 88 -11.64 -4.97 -18.41
C THR A 88 -11.18 -3.86 -19.37
N GLN A 89 -9.93 -3.38 -19.22
CA GLN A 89 -9.35 -2.40 -20.14
C GLN A 89 -9.31 -2.89 -21.59
N LEU A 90 -9.00 -4.17 -21.81
CA LEU A 90 -9.00 -4.77 -23.13
C LEU A 90 -10.41 -4.78 -23.73
N GLN A 91 -11.44 -5.13 -22.95
CA GLN A 91 -12.83 -5.04 -23.41
C GLN A 91 -13.22 -3.62 -23.79
N ASP A 92 -12.88 -2.63 -22.96
CA ASP A 92 -13.18 -1.22 -23.24
C ASP A 92 -12.46 -0.73 -24.51
N CYS A 93 -11.21 -1.15 -24.71
CA CYS A 93 -10.43 -0.79 -25.90
C CYS A 93 -11.01 -1.43 -27.17
N ILE A 94 -11.43 -2.70 -27.11
CA ILE A 94 -12.11 -3.38 -28.23
C ILE A 94 -13.45 -2.69 -28.56
N ASN A 95 -14.23 -2.31 -27.55
CA ASN A 95 -15.48 -1.59 -27.75
C ASN A 95 -15.24 -0.21 -28.40
N GLN A 96 -14.24 0.54 -27.94
CA GLN A 96 -13.84 1.82 -28.54
C GLN A 96 -13.36 1.63 -29.99
N GLN A 97 -12.61 0.56 -30.27
CA GLN A 97 -12.16 0.23 -31.61
C GLN A 97 -13.33 -0.01 -32.56
N ALA A 98 -14.36 -0.72 -32.11
CA ALA A 98 -15.59 -0.95 -32.86
C ALA A 98 -16.35 0.37 -33.11
N GLU A 99 -16.42 1.25 -32.11
CA GLU A 99 -17.03 2.58 -32.27
C GLU A 99 -16.28 3.42 -33.32
N HIS A 100 -14.95 3.43 -33.31
CA HIS A 100 -14.14 4.11 -34.34
C HIS A 100 -14.43 3.58 -35.75
N PHE A 101 -14.60 2.27 -35.92
CA PHE A 101 -15.00 1.69 -37.20
C PHE A 101 -16.42 2.13 -37.61
N CYS A 102 -17.41 2.03 -36.72
CA CYS A 102 -18.77 2.45 -37.04
C CYS A 102 -18.86 3.94 -37.40
N ASN A 103 -18.21 4.80 -36.61
CA ASN A 103 -18.23 6.24 -36.84
C ASN A 103 -17.48 6.62 -38.13
N SER A 104 -16.33 6.01 -38.40
CA SER A 104 -15.58 6.27 -39.64
C SER A 104 -16.34 5.84 -40.89
N ILE A 105 -17.01 4.69 -40.86
CA ILE A 105 -17.86 4.22 -41.97
C ILE A 105 -19.04 5.17 -42.18
N GLY A 106 -19.70 5.61 -41.11
CA GLY A 106 -20.81 6.57 -41.18
C GLY A 106 -20.40 7.88 -41.85
N ILE A 107 -19.24 8.44 -41.45
CA ILE A 107 -18.68 9.65 -42.05
C ILE A 107 -18.28 9.42 -43.52
N LEU A 108 -17.65 8.29 -43.84
CA LEU A 108 -17.31 7.96 -45.24
C LEU A 108 -18.54 7.89 -46.13
N GLN A 109 -19.64 7.31 -45.64
CA GLN A 109 -20.91 7.24 -46.37
C GLN A 109 -21.56 8.62 -46.52
N GLN A 110 -21.50 9.47 -45.49
CA GLN A 110 -22.06 10.83 -45.55
C GLN A 110 -21.38 11.69 -46.61
N PHE A 111 -20.07 11.55 -46.79
CA PHE A 111 -19.29 12.29 -47.79
C PHE A 111 -19.10 11.52 -49.11
N ALA A 112 -19.71 10.35 -49.28
CA ALA A 112 -19.54 9.55 -50.49
C ALA A 112 -20.16 10.27 -51.71
N PRO A 113 -19.38 10.53 -52.78
CA PRO A 113 -19.94 11.13 -53.98
C PRO A 113 -20.87 10.13 -54.70
N PRO A 114 -21.96 10.60 -55.34
CA PRO A 114 -22.81 9.73 -56.15
C PRO A 114 -22.02 9.05 -57.27
N SER A 115 -22.21 7.74 -57.46
CA SER A 115 -21.60 7.01 -58.57
C SER A 115 -22.14 7.53 -59.91
N LYS A 116 -21.24 7.81 -60.86
CA LYS A 116 -21.62 8.18 -62.22
C LYS A 116 -21.75 6.92 -63.07
N PHE A 117 -22.93 6.69 -63.63
CA PHE A 117 -23.14 5.66 -64.64
C PHE A 117 -22.90 6.25 -66.03
N PRO A 118 -22.26 5.51 -66.97
CA PRO A 118 -22.17 5.95 -68.35
C PRO A 118 -23.58 6.20 -68.91
N ASN A 119 -23.82 7.38 -69.47
CA ASN A 119 -25.10 7.85 -70.04
C ASN A 119 -26.16 8.42 -69.05
N PHE A 120 -25.84 8.63 -67.76
CA PHE A 120 -26.76 9.28 -66.81
C PHE A 120 -26.17 10.58 -66.23
N ASP A 121 -26.13 11.63 -67.04
CA ASP A 121 -25.74 12.98 -66.60
C ASP A 121 -26.95 13.73 -66.03
N ARG A 122 -27.35 13.39 -64.80
CA ARG A 122 -28.15 14.33 -64.00
C ARG A 122 -27.22 15.44 -63.50
N SER A 123 -27.20 16.56 -64.21
CA SER A 123 -26.69 17.84 -63.72
C SER A 123 -27.59 18.36 -62.58
N GLY A 124 -27.46 17.76 -61.39
CA GLY A 124 -28.21 18.14 -60.21
C GLY A 124 -27.31 18.07 -58.98
N SER A 125 -27.03 19.25 -58.40
CA SER A 125 -26.38 19.48 -57.11
C SER A 125 -25.02 18.82 -56.89
N GLN A 126 -23.99 19.34 -57.56
CA GLN A 126 -22.63 19.27 -56.99
C GLN A 126 -22.51 20.40 -55.97
N THR A 127 -22.50 20.09 -54.68
CA THR A 127 -22.02 21.01 -53.64
C THR A 127 -20.48 20.93 -53.62
N PRO A 128 -19.76 21.94 -54.11
CA PRO A 128 -18.31 21.93 -54.16
C PRO A 128 -17.77 22.63 -52.91
N GLN A 129 -17.66 21.93 -51.77
CA GLN A 129 -16.92 22.51 -50.63
C GLN A 129 -16.46 21.56 -49.49
N GLN A 130 -16.69 20.25 -49.55
CA GLN A 130 -16.43 19.36 -48.38
C GLN A 130 -15.28 18.36 -48.53
N GLN A 131 -14.53 18.38 -49.63
CA GLN A 131 -13.42 17.42 -49.86
C GLN A 131 -12.28 17.54 -48.84
N GLN A 132 -11.88 18.76 -48.45
CA GLN A 132 -10.84 18.95 -47.42
C GLN A 132 -11.28 18.39 -46.06
N THR A 133 -12.51 18.68 -45.64
CA THR A 133 -13.07 18.17 -44.38
C THR A 133 -13.19 16.64 -44.37
N GLN A 134 -13.47 16.03 -45.52
CA GLN A 134 -13.47 14.57 -45.66
C GLN A 134 -12.08 13.97 -45.44
N GLU A 135 -11.04 14.53 -46.05
CA GLU A 135 -9.66 14.06 -45.88
C GLU A 135 -9.18 14.19 -44.43
N ASP A 136 -9.53 15.28 -43.74
CA ASP A 136 -9.22 15.48 -42.33
C ASP A 136 -9.87 14.39 -41.44
N TYR A 137 -11.14 14.04 -41.69
CA TYR A 137 -11.82 12.97 -40.96
C TYR A 137 -11.22 11.59 -41.26
N VAL A 138 -10.84 11.32 -42.50
CA VAL A 138 -10.18 10.06 -42.88
C VAL A 138 -8.86 9.90 -42.13
N GLN A 139 -8.04 10.96 -42.08
CA GLN A 139 -6.78 10.95 -41.34
C GLN A 139 -6.99 10.79 -39.83
N LEU A 140 -7.98 11.50 -39.26
CA LEU A 140 -8.33 11.40 -37.85
C LEU A 140 -8.71 9.96 -37.47
N PHE A 141 -9.68 9.36 -38.17
CA PHE A 141 -10.14 8.01 -37.85
C PHE A 141 -9.07 6.96 -38.14
N THR A 142 -8.25 7.12 -39.18
CA THR A 142 -7.10 6.24 -39.43
C THR A 142 -6.13 6.26 -38.25
N THR A 143 -5.84 7.44 -37.72
CA THR A 143 -4.96 7.59 -36.56
C THR A 143 -5.56 6.96 -35.30
N LEU A 144 -6.84 7.22 -35.03
CA LEU A 144 -7.55 6.66 -33.87
C LEU A 144 -7.59 5.13 -33.93
N ILE A 145 -7.93 4.56 -35.09
CA ILE A 145 -7.97 3.11 -35.31
C ILE A 145 -6.58 2.49 -35.15
N ALA A 146 -5.55 3.05 -35.80
CA ALA A 146 -4.20 2.49 -35.73
C ALA A 146 -3.62 2.55 -34.30
N ARG A 147 -3.90 3.63 -33.57
CA ARG A 147 -3.48 3.78 -32.19
C ARG A 147 -4.21 2.79 -31.28
N CYS A 148 -5.53 2.72 -31.37
CA CYS A 148 -6.33 1.83 -30.54
C CYS A 148 -5.98 0.35 -30.78
N ALA A 149 -5.71 -0.05 -32.04
CA ALA A 149 -5.20 -1.38 -32.36
C ALA A 149 -3.85 -1.67 -31.67
N LYS A 150 -2.93 -0.71 -31.65
CA LYS A 150 -1.64 -0.87 -30.95
C LYS A 150 -1.80 -0.94 -29.42
N ASP A 151 -2.73 -0.17 -28.87
CA ASP A 151 -3.05 -0.21 -27.44
C ASP A 151 -3.65 -1.59 -27.07
N ILE A 152 -4.48 -2.17 -27.94
CA ILE A 152 -4.99 -3.55 -27.81
C ILE A 152 -3.83 -4.56 -27.80
N ASP A 153 -2.90 -4.49 -28.77
CA ASP A 153 -1.76 -5.40 -28.83
C ASP A 153 -0.91 -5.33 -27.55
N THR A 154 -0.63 -4.11 -27.08
CA THR A 154 0.14 -3.89 -25.84
C THR A 154 -0.59 -4.44 -24.61
N LEU A 155 -1.92 -4.30 -24.56
CA LEU A 155 -2.72 -4.88 -23.48
C LEU A 155 -2.66 -6.41 -23.49
N ILE A 156 -2.74 -7.03 -24.66
CA ILE A 156 -2.61 -8.49 -24.83
C ILE A 156 -1.24 -8.98 -24.36
N GLU A 157 -0.16 -8.31 -24.77
CA GLU A 157 1.21 -8.64 -24.33
C GLU A 157 1.41 -8.48 -22.81
N SER A 158 0.62 -7.60 -22.18
CA SER A 158 0.67 -7.37 -20.72
C SER A 158 -0.21 -8.33 -19.90
N LEU A 159 -1.01 -9.17 -20.56
CA LEU A 159 -1.76 -10.21 -19.87
C LEU A 159 -0.77 -11.23 -19.28
N PRO A 160 -1.02 -11.76 -18.06
CA PRO A 160 -0.11 -12.74 -17.52
C PRO A 160 -0.15 -14.01 -18.35
N SER A 161 1.02 -14.64 -18.47
CA SER A 161 1.23 -15.82 -19.29
C SER A 161 0.32 -16.99 -18.89
N GLU A 162 -0.19 -17.68 -19.90
CA GLU A 162 -1.04 -18.89 -19.79
C GLU A 162 -0.29 -20.09 -19.15
N GLU A 163 1.04 -19.97 -18.98
CA GLU A 163 1.89 -20.95 -18.28
C GLU A 163 1.59 -21.04 -16.77
N ASN A 164 0.93 -20.03 -16.20
CA ASN A 164 0.34 -20.13 -14.86
C ASN A 164 -0.94 -20.96 -14.91
N SER A 165 -0.79 -22.28 -14.95
CA SER A 165 -1.92 -23.21 -14.84
C SER A 165 -2.77 -22.86 -13.61
N THR A 166 -4.08 -23.09 -13.69
CA THR A 166 -5.01 -22.88 -12.57
C THR A 166 -4.56 -23.62 -11.31
N GLU A 167 -3.87 -24.74 -11.48
CA GLU A 167 -3.29 -25.54 -10.40
C GLU A 167 -2.12 -24.82 -9.71
N LEU A 168 -1.20 -24.20 -10.46
CA LEU A 168 -0.11 -23.40 -9.90
C LEU A 168 -0.61 -22.13 -9.20
N GLN A 169 -1.68 -21.50 -9.72
CA GLN A 169 -2.34 -20.37 -9.04
C GLN A 169 -2.99 -20.79 -7.72
N LEU A 170 -3.68 -21.93 -7.69
CA LEU A 170 -4.30 -22.47 -6.48
C LEU A 170 -3.26 -22.84 -5.41
N GLU A 171 -2.14 -23.43 -5.82
CA GLU A 171 -1.06 -23.76 -4.89
C GLU A 171 -0.40 -22.49 -4.34
N SER A 172 -0.16 -21.49 -5.20
CA SER A 172 0.34 -20.19 -4.77
C SER A 172 -0.61 -19.51 -3.78
N LEU A 173 -1.93 -19.62 -4.00
CA LEU A 173 -2.94 -19.08 -3.10
C LEU A 173 -2.92 -19.78 -1.73
N ARG A 174 -2.77 -21.11 -1.71
CA ARG A 174 -2.63 -21.87 -0.45
C ARG A 174 -1.40 -21.45 0.37
N VAL A 175 -0.26 -21.26 -0.30
CA VAL A 175 0.96 -20.79 0.36
C VAL A 175 0.72 -19.41 0.98
N LEU A 176 0.12 -18.49 0.22
CA LEU A 176 -0.22 -17.15 0.69
C LEU A 176 -1.18 -17.15 1.88
N GLU A 177 -2.21 -18.01 1.85
CA GLU A 177 -3.17 -18.12 2.95
C GLU A 177 -2.49 -18.59 4.24
N LYS A 178 -1.60 -19.58 4.12
CA LYS A 178 -0.80 -20.07 5.25
C LYS A 178 0.09 -18.98 5.82
N GLU A 179 0.81 -18.25 4.98
CA GLU A 179 1.72 -17.18 5.42
C GLU A 179 0.97 -16.01 6.03
N ASN A 180 -0.20 -15.66 5.49
CA ASN A 180 -1.08 -14.66 6.08
C ASN A 180 -1.53 -15.10 7.48
N GLN A 181 -1.91 -16.37 7.65
CA GLN A 181 -2.28 -16.92 8.95
C GLN A 181 -1.11 -16.87 9.95
N GLU A 182 0.10 -17.24 9.53
CA GLU A 182 1.30 -17.14 10.38
C GLU A 182 1.62 -15.69 10.75
N ALA A 183 1.51 -14.76 9.80
CA ALA A 183 1.71 -13.33 10.05
C ALA A 183 0.68 -12.77 11.04
N ALA A 184 -0.59 -13.17 10.91
CA ALA A 184 -1.66 -12.80 11.84
C ALA A 184 -1.40 -13.31 13.26
N GLN A 185 -0.94 -14.56 13.41
CA GLN A 185 -0.57 -15.12 14.72
C GLN A 185 0.60 -14.37 15.36
N ARG A 186 1.63 -14.04 14.57
CA ARG A 186 2.76 -13.22 15.06
C ARG A 186 2.28 -11.85 15.52
N LEU A 187 1.38 -11.21 14.76
CA LEU A 187 0.79 -9.94 15.13
C LEU A 187 0.00 -10.04 16.43
N GLU A 188 -0.84 -11.07 16.59
CA GLU A 188 -1.61 -11.30 17.82
C GLU A 188 -0.71 -11.47 19.04
N ALA A 189 0.38 -12.24 18.91
CA ALA A 189 1.34 -12.41 19.99
C ALA A 189 2.01 -11.09 20.40
N VAL A 190 2.41 -10.27 19.43
CA VAL A 190 3.00 -8.95 19.70
C VAL A 190 2.00 -8.01 20.36
N VAL A 191 0.75 -7.98 19.87
CA VAL A 191 -0.32 -7.16 20.46
C VAL A 191 -0.59 -7.57 21.90
N ARG A 192 -0.66 -8.88 22.17
CA ARG A 192 -0.89 -9.39 23.52
C ARG A 192 0.23 -9.03 24.49
N ASN A 193 1.48 -9.21 24.07
CA ASN A 193 2.64 -8.78 24.86
C ASN A 193 2.61 -7.26 25.13
N GLY A 194 2.19 -6.47 24.14
CA GLY A 194 2.00 -5.03 24.29
C GLY A 194 0.91 -4.66 25.30
N GLN A 195 -0.21 -5.39 25.31
CA GLN A 195 -1.29 -5.21 26.27
C GLN A 195 -0.85 -5.55 27.70
N ASP A 196 -0.18 -6.68 27.89
CA ASP A 196 0.33 -7.10 29.21
C ASP A 196 1.34 -6.08 29.77
N LEU A 197 2.19 -5.52 28.91
CA LEU A 197 3.13 -4.48 29.31
C LEU A 197 2.40 -3.18 29.68
N LEU A 198 1.39 -2.79 28.91
CA LEU A 198 0.59 -1.61 29.18
C LEU A 198 -0.13 -1.72 30.53
N GLU A 199 -0.69 -2.89 30.86
CA GLU A 199 -1.35 -3.15 32.13
C GLU A 199 -0.37 -3.00 33.31
N LYS A 200 0.86 -3.52 33.19
CA LYS A 200 1.91 -3.34 34.21
C LYS A 200 2.29 -1.88 34.41
N ILE A 201 2.40 -1.12 33.32
CA ILE A 201 2.69 0.33 33.40
C ILE A 201 1.53 1.06 34.08
N GLN A 202 0.29 0.75 33.74
CA GLN A 202 -0.89 1.34 34.37
C GLN A 202 -0.96 1.03 35.87
N ALA A 203 -0.66 -0.21 36.27
CA ALA A 203 -0.59 -0.60 37.67
C ALA A 203 0.49 0.20 38.43
N ALA A 204 1.71 0.27 37.87
CA ALA A 204 2.81 1.02 38.48
C ALA A 204 2.49 2.52 38.61
N LEU A 205 1.85 3.12 37.61
CA LEU A 205 1.41 4.52 37.67
C LEU A 205 0.33 4.74 38.74
N SER A 206 -0.59 3.78 38.89
CA SER A 206 -1.62 3.82 39.95
C SER A 206 -0.98 3.75 41.35
N ASP A 207 0.00 2.86 41.54
CA ASP A 207 0.72 2.73 42.81
C ASP A 207 1.49 4.01 43.17
N ILE A 208 2.16 4.62 42.18
CA ILE A 208 2.84 5.91 42.36
C ILE A 208 1.84 7.00 42.74
N ALA A 209 0.69 7.08 42.06
CA ALA A 209 -0.33 8.07 42.36
C ALA A 209 -0.90 7.89 43.78
N GLN A 210 -1.16 6.65 44.20
CA GLN A 210 -1.65 6.35 45.54
C GLN A 210 -0.60 6.70 46.62
N ALA A 211 0.67 6.34 46.41
CA ALA A 211 1.75 6.68 47.34
C ALA A 211 1.93 8.20 47.48
N GLN A 212 1.75 8.97 46.40
CA GLN A 212 1.79 10.43 46.45
C GLN A 212 0.62 11.02 47.26
N LEU A 213 -0.60 10.48 47.08
CA LEU A 213 -1.76 10.89 47.89
C LEU A 213 -1.54 10.58 49.37
N ASP A 214 -1.10 9.37 49.71
CA ASP A 214 -0.85 8.94 51.10
C ASP A 214 0.21 9.82 51.78
N MET A 215 1.31 10.12 51.08
CA MET A 215 2.32 11.06 51.58
C MET A 215 1.75 12.46 51.82
N GLN A 216 0.86 12.94 50.95
CA GLN A 216 0.22 14.24 51.11
C GLN A 216 -0.73 14.28 52.32
N HIS A 217 -1.48 13.19 52.55
CA HIS A 217 -2.33 13.02 53.73
C HIS A 217 -1.51 12.95 55.03
N LEU A 218 -0.42 12.20 55.03
CA LEU A 218 0.48 12.10 56.19
C LEU A 218 1.14 13.44 56.50
N THR A 219 1.58 14.17 55.47
CA THR A 219 2.17 15.51 55.62
C THR A 219 1.17 16.49 56.23
N LYS A 220 -0.10 16.49 55.79
CA LYS A 220 -1.17 17.30 56.38
C LYS A 220 -1.48 16.92 57.84
N ALA A 221 -1.43 15.63 58.18
CA ALA A 221 -1.63 15.17 59.56
C ALA A 221 -0.49 15.60 60.50
N VAL A 222 0.76 15.60 60.02
CA VAL A 222 1.94 16.05 60.78
C VAL A 222 1.96 17.57 60.95
N THR A 223 1.52 18.34 59.97
CA THR A 223 1.46 19.81 60.07
C THR A 223 0.22 20.31 60.82
N GLY A 224 -0.88 19.57 60.84
CA GLY A 224 -2.10 19.92 61.58
C GLY A 224 -2.11 19.58 63.08
N GLY A 225 -1.10 18.86 63.58
CA GLY A 225 -0.96 18.48 65.00
C GLY A 225 -0.06 19.40 65.84
N ARG A 226 0.30 20.57 65.34
CA ARG A 226 1.23 21.53 65.98
C ARG A 226 0.62 22.89 66.33
N GLU A 227 -0.70 23.00 66.37
CA GLU A 227 -1.40 24.18 66.88
C GLU A 227 -1.92 23.96 68.31
#